data_AF-A0A7C3QLF7-F1
#
_entry.id   AF-A0A7C3QLF7-F1
#
_cell.length_a   1.000
_cell.length_b   1.000
_cell.length_c   1.000
_cell.angle_alpha   90.00
_cell.angle_beta   90.00
_cell.angle_gamma   90.00
#
_symmetry.space_group_name_H-M   'P 1'
#
loop_
_entity.id
_entity.type
_entity.pdbx_description
1 polymer ?
#
loop_
_entity_poly.entity_id
_entity_poly.type
_entity_poly.pdbx_seq_one_letter_code
_entity_poly.pdbx_strand_id
1 'polypeptide(L)'
;MTELLYQTDAYLKEFDARITAADRAARAVVLDRSAFYPGGGGQPCDLGTLTVNGVTYPVEKVKKQGDDVLHFLGGTDAMPSINSLSHATLDWARRYSLMRTHTAMHILCGTVFRDYKAQVTGGDMEPLKGRMDFEFETMRAELVKEIEKAVNHEVRQGRELRVQILPREEAFQIPDLIRTRINLLPEGIMQVRTVEIVGLDL
;
A
#
# COMPACT_ATOMS: atom_id res chain seq x y z
N MET A 1 -2.59 18.93 -5.64
CA MET A 1 -1.77 17.96 -4.88
C MET A 1 -2.56 17.54 -3.65
N THR A 2 -2.72 16.23 -3.50
CA THR A 2 -3.33 15.62 -2.32
C THR A 2 -2.27 15.28 -1.28
N GLU A 3 -2.43 15.71 -0.03
CA GLU A 3 -1.64 15.23 1.10
C GLU A 3 -1.94 13.74 1.39
N LEU A 4 -0.92 12.89 1.42
CA LEU A 4 -1.07 11.43 1.48
C LEU A 4 -0.97 10.91 2.92
N LEU A 5 -2.06 11.02 3.67
CA LEU A 5 -2.12 10.67 5.11
C LEU A 5 -1.74 9.21 5.39
N TYR A 6 -2.03 8.29 4.46
CA TYR A 6 -1.70 6.87 4.59
C TYR A 6 -0.19 6.58 4.62
N GLN A 7 0.66 7.53 4.23
CA GLN A 7 2.11 7.35 4.28
C GLN A 7 2.67 7.48 5.70
N THR A 8 2.05 8.33 6.52
CA THR A 8 2.49 8.67 7.88
C THR A 8 1.65 8.02 8.96
N ASP A 9 0.36 7.78 8.70
CA ASP A 9 -0.54 7.04 9.61
C ASP A 9 -1.34 5.98 8.83
N ALA A 10 -0.88 4.74 8.88
CA ALA A 10 -1.55 3.60 8.24
C ALA A 10 -2.84 3.15 8.95
N TYR A 11 -3.05 3.59 10.21
CA TYR A 11 -4.18 3.22 11.06
C TYR A 11 -5.28 4.27 11.10
N LEU A 12 -5.11 5.40 10.42
CA LEU A 12 -6.15 6.40 10.22
C LEU A 12 -7.30 5.82 9.40
N LYS A 13 -8.47 5.66 10.04
CA LYS A 13 -9.66 5.02 9.47
C LYS A 13 -10.65 6.01 8.88
N GLU A 14 -10.68 7.20 9.45
CA GLU A 14 -11.63 8.27 9.15
C GLU A 14 -10.89 9.61 9.13
N PHE A 15 -11.29 10.51 8.25
CA PHE A 15 -10.68 11.84 8.15
C PHE A 15 -11.61 12.83 7.46
N ASP A 16 -11.48 14.10 7.80
CA ASP A 16 -12.15 15.18 7.07
C ASP A 16 -11.25 15.73 5.98
N ALA A 17 -11.82 16.11 4.84
CA ALA A 17 -11.09 16.70 3.72
C ALA A 17 -11.96 17.67 2.92
N ARG A 18 -11.34 18.54 2.14
CA ARG A 18 -12.02 19.42 1.20
C ARG A 18 -11.92 18.86 -0.21
N ILE A 19 -13.03 18.91 -0.95
CA ILE A 19 -13.03 18.58 -2.38
C ILE A 19 -12.37 19.73 -3.16
N THR A 20 -11.29 19.44 -3.87
CA THR A 20 -10.52 20.43 -4.64
C THR A 20 -10.84 20.38 -6.13
N ALA A 21 -11.25 19.23 -6.65
CA ALA A 21 -11.69 19.06 -8.02
C ALA A 21 -12.75 17.96 -8.15
N ALA A 22 -13.52 18.00 -9.24
CA ALA A 22 -14.51 16.97 -9.56
C ALA A 22 -14.54 16.71 -11.07
N ASP A 23 -14.47 15.45 -11.45
CA ASP A 23 -14.76 14.95 -12.80
C ASP A 23 -16.16 14.32 -12.79
N ARG A 24 -17.12 15.02 -13.38
CA ARG A 24 -18.52 14.56 -13.41
C ARG A 24 -18.74 13.40 -14.37
N ALA A 25 -17.96 13.31 -15.44
CA ALA A 25 -18.10 12.24 -16.44
C ALA A 25 -17.61 10.90 -15.87
N ALA A 26 -16.48 10.94 -15.16
CA ALA A 26 -15.92 9.77 -14.48
C ALA A 26 -16.52 9.51 -13.09
N ARG A 27 -17.42 10.38 -12.61
CA ARG A 27 -17.90 10.42 -11.20
C ARG A 27 -16.76 10.34 -10.19
N ALA A 28 -15.73 11.17 -10.35
CA ALA A 28 -14.56 11.18 -9.48
C ALA A 28 -14.35 12.54 -8.79
N VAL A 29 -13.77 12.53 -7.59
CA VAL A 29 -13.35 13.74 -6.88
C VAL A 29 -11.89 13.67 -6.45
N VAL A 30 -11.27 14.84 -6.36
CA VAL A 30 -9.94 15.00 -5.74
C VAL A 30 -10.13 15.69 -4.39
N LEU A 31 -9.42 15.20 -3.39
CA LEU A 31 -9.40 15.74 -2.03
C LEU A 31 -8.07 16.48 -1.80
N ASP A 32 -8.07 17.48 -0.92
CA ASP A 32 -6.85 18.17 -0.47
C ASP A 32 -5.93 17.24 0.33
N ARG A 33 -6.49 16.27 1.05
CA ARG A 33 -5.78 15.20 1.75
C ARG A 33 -6.56 13.89 1.72
N SER A 34 -5.87 12.76 1.79
CA SER A 34 -6.52 11.44 1.76
C SER A 34 -5.76 10.37 2.52
N ALA A 35 -6.51 9.59 3.31
CA ALA A 35 -6.03 8.32 3.87
C ALA A 35 -6.33 7.12 2.97
N PHE A 36 -7.04 7.27 1.85
CA PHE A 36 -7.25 6.17 0.91
C PHE A 36 -5.98 5.87 0.11
N TYR A 37 -5.54 4.62 0.15
CA TYR A 37 -4.43 4.14 -0.65
C TYR A 37 -4.89 3.89 -2.10
N PRO A 38 -4.26 4.52 -3.10
CA PRO A 38 -4.68 4.43 -4.50
C PRO A 38 -4.33 3.09 -5.19
N GLY A 39 -3.71 2.15 -4.48
CA GLY A 39 -3.13 0.96 -5.07
C GLY A 39 -1.72 1.20 -5.61
N GLY A 40 -0.97 0.12 -5.83
CA GLY A 40 0.39 0.15 -6.34
C GLY A 40 1.20 -1.08 -5.90
N GLY A 41 2.20 -1.48 -6.70
CA GLY A 41 3.08 -2.60 -6.36
C GLY A 41 2.36 -3.94 -6.13
N GLY A 42 1.24 -4.16 -6.82
CA GLY A 42 0.37 -5.34 -6.62
C GLY A 42 -0.65 -5.21 -5.49
N GLN A 43 -0.56 -4.20 -4.63
CA GLN A 43 -1.60 -3.95 -3.61
C GLN A 43 -2.82 -3.25 -4.25
N PRO A 44 -4.05 -3.81 -4.09
CA PRO A 44 -5.28 -3.18 -4.52
C PRO A 44 -5.54 -1.85 -3.80
N CYS A 45 -6.31 -0.97 -4.43
CA CYS A 45 -6.75 0.26 -3.78
C CYS A 45 -7.73 -0.02 -2.62
N ASP A 46 -7.85 0.96 -1.74
CA ASP A 46 -8.90 0.95 -0.73
C ASP A 46 -10.27 1.29 -1.30
N LEU A 47 -11.27 0.98 -0.48
CA LEU A 47 -12.67 1.28 -0.67
C LEU A 47 -13.18 1.95 0.62
N GLY A 48 -14.38 2.50 0.57
CA GLY A 48 -15.00 3.10 1.75
C GLY A 48 -16.16 4.00 1.37
N THR A 49 -16.31 5.10 2.09
CA THR A 49 -17.36 6.10 1.83
C THR A 49 -16.84 7.52 1.99
N LEU A 50 -17.53 8.45 1.33
CA LEU A 50 -17.32 9.88 1.43
C LEU A 50 -18.68 10.53 1.72
N THR A 51 -18.83 11.22 2.84
CA THR A 51 -20.07 11.91 3.21
C THR A 51 -19.92 13.42 3.02
N VAL A 52 -20.84 14.02 2.27
CA VAL A 52 -20.85 15.46 1.96
C VAL A 52 -22.27 15.99 2.15
N ASN A 53 -22.45 16.99 3.01
CA ASN A 53 -23.76 17.60 3.29
C ASN A 53 -24.88 16.58 3.60
N GLY A 54 -24.55 15.50 4.31
CA GLY A 54 -25.50 14.43 4.67
C GLY A 54 -25.75 13.37 3.59
N VAL A 55 -25.16 13.51 2.39
CA VAL A 55 -25.18 12.47 1.35
C VAL A 55 -23.92 11.62 1.45
N THR A 56 -24.08 10.30 1.50
CA THR A 56 -22.95 9.36 1.59
C THR A 56 -22.75 8.65 0.25
N TYR A 57 -21.56 8.83 -0.32
CA TYR A 57 -21.15 8.23 -1.58
C TYR A 57 -20.22 7.03 -1.30
N PRO A 58 -20.47 5.85 -1.89
CA PRO A 58 -19.50 4.77 -1.90
C PRO A 58 -18.23 5.19 -2.66
N VAL A 59 -17.05 4.94 -2.09
CA VAL A 59 -15.76 5.07 -2.79
C VAL A 59 -15.41 3.69 -3.33
N GLU A 60 -15.60 3.49 -4.63
CA GLU A 60 -15.50 2.17 -5.28
C GLU A 60 -14.13 1.93 -5.92
N LYS A 61 -13.37 2.99 -6.13
CA LYS A 61 -12.01 2.94 -6.67
C LYS A 61 -11.26 4.18 -6.26
N VAL A 62 -9.96 4.02 -6.05
CA VAL A 62 -9.04 5.11 -5.80
C VAL A 62 -7.86 4.97 -6.76
N LYS A 63 -7.40 6.08 -7.35
CA LYS A 63 -6.29 6.05 -8.31
C LYS A 63 -5.44 7.30 -8.17
N LYS A 64 -4.12 7.13 -8.23
CA LYS A 64 -3.18 8.25 -8.31
C LYS A 64 -3.08 8.76 -9.75
N GLN A 65 -3.13 10.08 -9.94
CA GLN A 65 -2.91 10.76 -11.22
C GLN A 65 -2.02 11.97 -10.98
N GLY A 66 -0.74 11.86 -11.35
CA GLY A 66 0.27 12.85 -10.95
C GLY A 66 0.34 12.93 -9.42
N ASP A 67 0.17 14.14 -8.89
CA ASP A 67 0.20 14.43 -7.45
C ASP A 67 -1.18 14.42 -6.78
N ASP A 68 -2.23 14.09 -7.55
CA ASP A 68 -3.60 14.02 -7.05
C ASP A 68 -4.05 12.57 -6.88
N VAL A 69 -4.99 12.38 -5.94
CA VAL A 69 -5.68 11.11 -5.71
C VAL A 69 -7.14 11.27 -6.10
N LEU A 70 -7.55 10.53 -7.13
CA LEU A 70 -8.93 10.45 -7.58
C LEU A 70 -9.69 9.39 -6.78
N HIS A 71 -10.87 9.77 -6.29
CA HIS A 71 -11.82 8.91 -5.60
C HIS A 71 -13.06 8.77 -6.46
N PHE A 72 -13.29 7.58 -7.02
CA PHE A 72 -14.44 7.29 -7.88
C PHE A 72 -15.64 6.96 -7.00
N LEU A 73 -16.71 7.72 -7.19
CA LEU A 73 -17.91 7.71 -6.36
C LEU A 73 -19.02 6.88 -7.03
N GLY A 74 -19.50 5.88 -6.29
CA GLY A 74 -20.69 5.11 -6.64
C GLY A 74 -21.99 5.88 -6.47
N GLY A 75 -23.12 5.18 -6.66
CA GLY A 75 -24.46 5.72 -6.49
C GLY A 75 -24.94 6.62 -7.62
N THR A 76 -26.14 7.17 -7.46
CA THR A 76 -26.84 7.98 -8.48
C THR A 76 -27.07 9.43 -8.07
N ASP A 77 -26.73 9.79 -6.81
CA ASP A 77 -26.82 11.16 -6.33
C ASP A 77 -25.96 12.12 -7.16
N ALA A 78 -26.36 13.40 -7.13
CA ALA A 78 -25.64 14.48 -7.77
C ALA A 78 -24.20 14.55 -7.21
N MET A 79 -23.22 14.80 -8.10
CA MET A 79 -21.82 14.92 -7.67
C MET A 79 -21.64 16.08 -6.68
N PRO A 80 -20.85 15.89 -5.62
CA PRO A 80 -20.62 16.95 -4.64
C PRO A 80 -19.89 18.14 -5.27
N SER A 81 -20.17 19.35 -4.78
CA SER A 81 -19.57 20.58 -5.27
C SER A 81 -18.11 20.71 -4.83
N ILE A 82 -17.28 21.31 -5.70
CA ILE A 82 -15.92 21.74 -5.32
C ILE A 82 -16.00 22.69 -4.12
N ASN A 83 -14.99 22.64 -3.27
CA ASN A 83 -14.86 23.33 -1.97
C ASN A 83 -15.74 22.80 -0.83
N SER A 84 -16.61 21.81 -1.08
CA SER A 84 -17.39 21.20 -0.01
C SER A 84 -16.47 20.49 1.00
N LEU A 85 -16.85 20.58 2.27
CA LEU A 85 -16.26 19.75 3.32
C LEU A 85 -16.85 18.34 3.23
N SER A 86 -15.99 17.35 3.45
CA SER A 86 -16.33 15.94 3.35
C SER A 86 -15.75 15.17 4.52
N HIS A 87 -16.46 14.14 4.94
CA HIS A 87 -16.00 13.18 5.92
C HIS A 87 -15.82 11.82 5.25
N ALA A 88 -14.60 11.29 5.26
CA ALA A 88 -14.25 10.02 4.63
C ALA A 88 -14.08 8.92 5.65
N THR A 89 -14.56 7.71 5.32
CA THR A 89 -14.41 6.51 6.16
C THR A 89 -13.92 5.37 5.28
N LEU A 90 -12.80 4.75 5.63
CA LEU A 90 -12.27 3.59 4.92
C LEU A 90 -13.08 2.32 5.27
N ASP A 91 -13.18 1.40 4.31
CA ASP A 91 -13.48 -0.01 4.62
C ASP A 91 -12.29 -0.60 5.39
N TRP A 92 -12.35 -0.46 6.72
CA TRP A 92 -11.26 -0.85 7.60
C TRP A 92 -10.99 -2.35 7.59
N ALA A 93 -12.03 -3.19 7.43
CA ALA A 93 -11.84 -4.63 7.39
C ALA A 93 -11.01 -5.05 6.16
N ARG A 94 -11.32 -4.46 5.01
CA ARG A 94 -10.53 -4.62 3.78
C ARG A 94 -9.11 -4.09 3.96
N ARG A 95 -8.97 -2.83 4.40
CA ARG A 95 -7.66 -2.17 4.56
C ARG A 95 -6.75 -2.98 5.48
N TYR A 96 -7.25 -3.39 6.65
CA TYR A 96 -6.46 -4.15 7.61
C TYR A 96 -6.09 -5.55 7.09
N SER A 97 -6.98 -6.19 6.33
CA SER A 97 -6.66 -7.46 5.66
C SER A 97 -5.55 -7.30 4.62
N LEU A 98 -5.55 -6.20 3.86
CA LEU A 98 -4.47 -5.87 2.94
C LEU A 98 -3.15 -5.59 3.67
N MET A 99 -3.18 -4.82 4.78
CA MET A 99 -1.98 -4.58 5.60
C MET A 99 -1.37 -5.90 6.08
N ARG A 100 -2.20 -6.83 6.58
CA ARG A 100 -1.75 -8.17 7.02
C ARG A 100 -1.11 -8.96 5.89
N THR A 101 -1.74 -8.99 4.71
CA THR A 101 -1.15 -9.68 3.54
C THR A 101 0.19 -9.06 3.15
N HIS A 102 0.27 -7.73 3.07
CA HIS A 102 1.50 -7.05 2.64
C HIS A 102 2.63 -7.29 3.64
N THR A 103 2.37 -7.17 4.95
CA THR A 103 3.37 -7.51 5.98
C THR A 103 3.81 -8.97 5.88
N ALA A 104 2.89 -9.92 5.62
CA ALA A 104 3.25 -11.32 5.43
C ALA A 104 4.15 -11.53 4.20
N MET A 105 3.93 -10.77 3.12
CA MET A 105 4.78 -10.78 1.94
C MET A 105 6.19 -10.23 2.25
N HIS A 106 6.31 -9.16 3.04
CA HIS A 106 7.62 -8.70 3.52
C HIS A 106 8.35 -9.75 4.37
N ILE A 107 7.63 -10.45 5.27
CA ILE A 107 8.22 -11.55 6.05
C ILE A 107 8.71 -12.67 5.12
N LEU A 108 7.90 -13.05 4.12
CA LEU A 108 8.28 -14.05 3.13
C LEU A 108 9.52 -13.62 2.34
N CYS A 109 9.54 -12.38 1.83
CA CYS A 109 10.67 -11.77 1.14
C CYS A 109 11.95 -11.82 1.98
N GLY A 110 11.91 -11.25 3.18
CA GLY A 110 13.08 -11.20 4.07
C GLY A 110 13.58 -12.58 4.48
N THR A 111 12.67 -13.54 4.73
CA THR A 111 13.02 -14.92 5.07
C THR A 111 13.71 -15.62 3.90
N VAL A 112 13.12 -15.55 2.70
CA VAL A 112 13.68 -16.18 1.50
C VAL A 112 15.03 -15.57 1.12
N PHE A 113 15.15 -14.25 1.19
CA PHE A 113 16.42 -13.58 0.90
C PHE A 113 17.50 -13.91 1.94
N ARG A 114 17.16 -13.97 3.23
CA ARG A 114 18.11 -14.36 4.29
C ARG A 114 18.67 -15.76 4.07
N ASP A 115 17.78 -16.72 3.82
CA ASP A 115 18.12 -18.16 3.84
C ASP A 115 18.67 -18.65 2.48
N TYR A 116 18.24 -18.04 1.38
CA TYR A 116 18.54 -18.54 0.03
C TYR A 116 19.10 -17.48 -0.93
N LYS A 117 19.16 -16.21 -0.53
CA LYS A 117 19.61 -15.07 -1.39
C LYS A 117 18.80 -14.89 -2.68
N ALA A 118 17.61 -15.48 -2.75
CA ALA A 118 16.71 -15.33 -3.89
C ALA A 118 15.98 -13.98 -3.82
N GLN A 119 16.03 -13.24 -4.93
CA GLN A 119 15.37 -11.93 -5.07
C GLN A 119 13.95 -12.08 -5.61
N VAL A 120 13.11 -11.09 -5.32
CA VAL A 120 11.73 -11.02 -5.81
C VAL A 120 11.73 -10.58 -7.27
N THR A 121 11.04 -11.32 -8.12
CA THR A 121 10.88 -11.03 -9.55
C THR A 121 9.48 -10.53 -9.90
N GLY A 122 8.51 -10.76 -9.03
CA GLY A 122 7.12 -10.34 -9.21
C GLY A 122 6.29 -10.63 -7.96
N GLY A 123 5.09 -10.07 -7.92
CA GLY A 123 4.13 -10.32 -6.86
C GLY A 123 2.80 -9.64 -7.12
N ASP A 124 1.77 -10.15 -6.47
CA ASP A 124 0.43 -9.58 -6.52
C ASP A 124 -0.34 -9.98 -5.26
N MET A 125 -1.35 -9.21 -4.87
CA MET A 125 -2.09 -9.50 -3.65
C MET A 125 -3.57 -9.13 -3.67
N GLU A 126 -4.31 -9.89 -2.88
CA GLU A 126 -5.71 -9.71 -2.53
C GLU A 126 -5.82 -9.70 -0.98
N PRO A 127 -6.97 -9.29 -0.41
CA PRO A 127 -7.20 -9.44 1.02
C PRO A 127 -6.96 -10.90 1.46
N LEU A 128 -6.02 -11.10 2.40
CA LEU A 128 -5.60 -12.38 2.96
C LEU A 128 -5.04 -13.42 1.96
N LYS A 129 -4.66 -13.01 0.76
CA LYS A 129 -4.06 -13.89 -0.25
C LYS A 129 -3.00 -13.13 -1.04
N GLY A 130 -1.81 -13.69 -1.19
CA GLY A 130 -0.72 -13.06 -1.94
C GLY A 130 0.10 -14.07 -2.72
N ARG A 131 0.78 -13.58 -3.75
CA ARG A 131 1.77 -14.34 -4.52
C ARG A 131 3.07 -13.54 -4.54
N MET A 132 4.19 -14.22 -4.35
CA MET A 132 5.52 -13.69 -4.61
C MET A 132 6.27 -14.66 -5.49
N ASP A 133 6.92 -14.10 -6.51
CA ASP A 133 7.65 -14.83 -7.52
C ASP A 133 9.15 -14.69 -7.20
N PHE A 134 9.86 -15.81 -7.09
CA PHE A 134 11.29 -15.89 -6.77
C PHE A 134 12.00 -16.74 -7.81
N GLU A 135 13.27 -16.47 -8.05
CA GLU A 135 14.11 -17.31 -8.89
C GLU A 135 14.95 -18.25 -8.00
N PHE A 136 14.74 -19.55 -8.18
CA PHE A 136 15.50 -20.60 -7.52
C PHE A 136 16.15 -21.49 -8.58
N GLU A 137 17.37 -21.97 -8.33
CA GLU A 137 18.03 -22.94 -9.23
C GLU A 137 17.26 -24.26 -9.31
N THR A 138 16.67 -24.70 -8.20
CA THR A 138 15.82 -25.90 -8.13
C THR A 138 14.66 -25.69 -7.16
N MET A 139 13.47 -26.17 -7.52
CA MET A 139 12.27 -26.10 -6.68
C MET A 139 11.77 -27.50 -6.36
N ARG A 140 11.68 -27.81 -5.07
CA ARG A 140 11.24 -29.12 -4.53
C ARG A 140 10.16 -28.92 -3.47
N ALA A 141 9.28 -29.90 -3.29
CA ALA A 141 8.14 -29.78 -2.38
C ALA A 141 8.57 -29.55 -0.91
N GLU A 142 9.71 -30.11 -0.52
CA GLU A 142 10.29 -29.94 0.81
C GLU A 142 10.72 -28.49 1.07
N LEU A 143 11.24 -27.80 0.05
CA LEU A 143 11.66 -26.40 0.15
C LEU A 143 10.47 -25.50 0.52
N VAL A 144 9.28 -25.77 -0.04
CA VAL A 144 8.06 -25.03 0.31
C VAL A 144 7.75 -25.18 1.81
N LYS A 145 7.85 -26.39 2.35
CA LYS A 145 7.58 -26.65 3.78
C LYS A 145 8.64 -26.02 4.69
N GLU A 146 9.90 -26.01 4.26
CA GLU A 146 11.00 -25.34 4.97
C GLU A 146 10.75 -23.83 5.05
N ILE A 147 10.43 -23.19 3.91
CA ILE A 147 10.10 -21.76 3.84
C ILE A 147 8.86 -21.44 4.69
N GLU A 148 7.79 -22.21 4.58
CA GLU A 148 6.57 -22.02 5.37
C GLU A 148 6.86 -22.06 6.88
N LYS A 149 7.66 -23.03 7.34
CA LYS A 149 8.03 -23.16 8.75
C LYS A 149 8.86 -21.95 9.22
N ALA A 150 9.81 -21.50 8.40
CA ALA A 150 10.66 -20.35 8.70
C ALA A 150 9.84 -19.05 8.75
N VAL A 151 8.97 -18.79 7.78
CA VAL A 151 8.07 -17.63 7.74
C VAL A 151 7.16 -17.61 8.97
N ASN A 152 6.53 -18.74 9.31
CA ASN A 152 5.70 -18.82 10.50
C ASN A 152 6.49 -18.63 11.80
N HIS A 153 7.78 -18.99 11.83
CA HIS A 153 8.66 -18.68 12.95
C HIS A 153 8.88 -17.17 13.08
N GLU A 154 9.15 -16.47 11.99
CA GLU A 154 9.32 -15.01 11.98
C GLU A 154 8.04 -14.26 12.36
N VAL A 155 6.87 -14.72 11.91
CA VAL A 155 5.57 -14.16 12.33
C VAL A 155 5.43 -14.20 13.86
N ARG A 156 5.82 -15.31 14.50
CA ARG A 156 5.75 -15.47 15.96
C ARG A 156 6.74 -14.58 16.72
N GLN A 157 7.80 -14.09 16.08
CA GLN A 157 8.75 -13.19 16.75
C GLN A 157 8.14 -11.82 17.04
N GLY A 158 7.06 -11.42 16.35
CA GLY A 158 6.38 -10.14 16.61
C GLY A 158 7.32 -8.94 16.51
N ARG A 159 8.24 -8.98 15.54
CA ARG A 159 9.26 -7.94 15.34
C ARG A 159 8.63 -6.58 15.13
N GLU A 160 9.34 -5.55 15.57
CA GLU A 160 8.96 -4.16 15.37
C GLU A 160 8.90 -3.82 13.87
N LEU A 161 7.87 -3.07 13.49
CA LEU A 161 7.72 -2.48 12.16
C LEU A 161 8.08 -0.99 12.23
N ARG A 162 9.06 -0.55 11.45
CA ARG A 162 9.47 0.86 11.35
C ARG A 162 9.18 1.40 9.96
N VAL A 163 8.75 2.65 9.90
CA VAL A 163 8.54 3.37 8.66
C VAL A 163 9.36 4.64 8.71
N GLN A 164 10.13 4.89 7.67
CA GLN A 164 10.92 6.10 7.54
C GLN A 164 10.73 6.71 6.15
N ILE A 165 10.92 8.02 6.05
CA ILE A 165 10.98 8.72 4.77
C ILE A 165 12.38 9.29 4.68
N LEU A 166 13.19 8.72 3.80
CA LEU A 166 14.59 9.08 3.62
C LEU A 166 14.78 9.86 2.32
N PRO A 167 15.75 10.78 2.24
CA PRO A 167 16.26 11.28 0.97
C PRO A 167 16.67 10.11 0.06
N ARG A 168 16.41 10.23 -1.24
CA ARG A 168 16.77 9.18 -2.21
C ARG A 168 18.24 8.77 -2.12
N GLU A 169 19.15 9.75 -2.02
CA GLU A 169 20.58 9.48 -1.95
C GLU A 169 20.94 8.60 -0.75
N GLU A 170 20.39 8.91 0.44
CA GLU A 170 20.59 8.14 1.66
C GLU A 170 20.01 6.73 1.54
N ALA A 171 18.77 6.61 1.05
CA ALA A 171 18.12 5.33 0.84
C ALA A 171 18.96 4.41 -0.06
N PHE A 172 19.56 4.95 -1.13
CA PHE A 172 20.36 4.17 -2.08
C PHE A 172 21.75 3.79 -1.53
N GLN A 173 22.19 4.34 -0.41
CA GLN A 173 23.39 3.87 0.29
C GLN A 173 23.11 2.67 1.21
N ILE A 174 21.84 2.36 1.50
CA ILE A 174 21.46 1.25 2.37
C ILE A 174 21.63 -0.07 1.60
N PRO A 175 22.52 -0.98 2.05
CA PRO A 175 22.66 -2.29 1.43
C PRO A 175 21.36 -3.08 1.48
N ASP A 176 21.05 -3.79 0.40
CA ASP A 176 19.89 -4.67 0.30
C ASP A 176 18.52 -4.01 0.54
N LEU A 177 18.41 -2.67 0.48
CA LEU A 177 17.13 -1.96 0.53
C LEU A 177 16.22 -2.34 -0.65
N ILE A 178 16.83 -2.58 -1.81
CA ILE A 178 16.10 -3.00 -3.01
C ILE A 178 16.33 -4.49 -3.20
N ARG A 179 15.36 -5.28 -2.74
CA ARG A 179 15.37 -6.76 -2.84
C ARG A 179 14.58 -7.28 -4.05
N THR A 180 14.01 -6.36 -4.83
CA THR A 180 13.46 -6.66 -6.15
C THR A 180 14.59 -6.70 -7.17
N ARG A 181 14.50 -7.63 -8.12
CA ARG A 181 15.51 -7.77 -9.19
C ARG A 181 15.66 -6.51 -10.05
N ILE A 182 14.56 -5.76 -10.19
CA ILE A 182 14.52 -4.49 -10.91
C ILE A 182 14.22 -3.39 -9.89
N ASN A 183 14.91 -2.27 -9.99
CA ASN A 183 14.55 -1.09 -9.22
C ASN A 183 13.22 -0.51 -9.75
N LEU A 184 12.16 -0.62 -8.95
CA LEU A 184 10.83 -0.13 -9.31
C LEU A 184 10.62 1.34 -8.92
N LEU A 185 11.60 1.99 -8.29
CA LEU A 185 11.51 3.38 -7.89
C LEU A 185 11.67 4.31 -9.11
N PRO A 186 10.69 5.19 -9.40
CA PRO A 186 10.81 6.15 -10.48
C PRO A 186 12.04 7.06 -10.31
N GLU A 187 12.64 7.49 -11.42
CA GLU A 187 13.88 8.31 -11.38
C GLU A 187 13.67 9.67 -10.68
N GLY A 188 12.48 10.26 -10.79
CA GLY A 188 12.19 11.61 -10.27
C GLY A 188 11.77 11.70 -8.80
N ILE A 189 11.75 10.60 -8.03
CA ILE A 189 11.37 10.69 -6.60
C ILE A 189 12.55 11.19 -5.77
N MET A 190 12.32 12.24 -4.98
CA MET A 190 13.34 12.84 -4.11
C MET A 190 13.42 12.17 -2.73
N GLN A 191 12.31 11.55 -2.32
CA GLN A 191 12.19 10.85 -1.05
C GLN A 191 11.71 9.42 -1.28
N VAL A 192 12.23 8.50 -0.48
CA VAL A 192 11.88 7.08 -0.50
C VAL A 192 11.27 6.74 0.85
N ARG A 193 10.05 6.22 0.84
CA ARG A 193 9.41 5.67 2.03
C ARG A 193 9.87 4.23 2.20
N THR A 194 10.55 3.92 3.29
CA THR A 194 11.03 2.58 3.63
C THR A 194 10.11 1.93 4.66
N VAL A 195 10.02 0.61 4.63
CA VAL A 195 9.27 -0.20 5.61
C VAL A 195 10.21 -1.30 6.08
N GLU A 196 10.57 -1.25 7.35
CA GLU A 196 11.49 -2.21 7.96
C GLU A 196 10.72 -3.13 8.92
N ILE A 197 10.87 -4.44 8.74
CA ILE A 197 10.67 -5.43 9.80
C ILE A 197 12.03 -5.64 10.45
N VAL A 198 12.22 -5.07 11.66
CA VAL A 198 13.53 -4.91 12.29
C VAL A 198 14.28 -6.24 12.38
N GLY A 199 15.44 -6.30 11.72
CA GLY A 199 16.30 -7.47 11.67
C GLY A 199 15.86 -8.59 10.71
N LEU A 200 14.92 -8.34 9.80
CA LEU A 200 14.45 -9.30 8.80
C LEU A 200 14.36 -8.70 7.39
N ASP A 201 13.60 -7.62 7.23
CA ASP A 201 13.31 -7.01 5.93
C ASP A 201 13.39 -5.50 6.00
N LEU A 202 14.03 -4.88 5.01
CA LEU A 202 14.18 -3.44 4.87
C LEU A 202 13.96 -3.06 3.41
#